data_AF-A0A970ULS5-F1
#
_entry.id   AF-A0A970ULS5-F1
#
_cell.length_a   1.000
_cell.length_b   1.000
_cell.length_c   1.000
_cell.angle_alpha   90.00
_cell.angle_beta   90.00
_cell.angle_gamma   90.00
#
_symmetry.space_group_name_H-M   'P 1'
#
loop_
_entity.id
_entity.type
_entity.pdbx_description
1 polymer ?
#
loop_
_entity_poly.entity_id
_entity_poly.type
_entity_poly.pdbx_seq_one_letter_code
_entity_poly.pdbx_strand_id
1 'polypeptide(L)' 'MKFNHNTKLGTLLKYDEFRAVVVKHLGETSLRHPLMPLIKQLSVKQALEFRYRTAYPPEVMDAMIKELEELNAR' A
#
# COMPACT_ATOMS: atom_id res chain seq x y z
N MET A 1 5.79 12.12 8.58
CA MET A 1 5.25 12.45 7.24
C MET A 1 3.74 12.32 7.34
N LYS A 2 2.94 13.21 6.73
CA LYS A 2 1.48 13.02 6.68
C LYS A 2 1.11 12.12 5.49
N PHE A 3 0.63 10.91 5.76
CA PHE A 3 0.00 10.02 4.79
C PHE A 3 -1.23 10.68 4.16
N ASN A 4 -1.37 10.50 2.85
CA ASN A 4 -2.60 10.74 2.13
C ASN A 4 -2.72 9.72 0.98
N HIS A 5 -3.91 9.55 0.42
CA HIS A 5 -4.17 8.62 -0.69
C HIS A 5 -3.31 8.87 -1.96
N ASN A 6 -2.79 10.09 -2.12
CA ASN A 6 -1.93 10.50 -3.23
C ASN A 6 -0.45 10.25 -2.94
N THR A 7 -0.10 9.79 -1.74
CA THR A 7 1.27 9.48 -1.36
C THR A 7 1.75 8.31 -2.19
N LYS A 8 2.97 8.44 -2.73
CA LYS A 8 3.59 7.37 -3.50
C LYS A 8 3.84 6.16 -2.60
N LEU A 9 3.50 4.97 -3.07
CA LEU A 9 3.72 3.74 -2.31
C LEU A 9 5.20 3.56 -1.96
N GLY A 10 6.10 3.93 -2.86
CA GLY A 10 7.54 3.88 -2.61
C GLY A 10 8.02 4.78 -1.47
N THR A 11 7.30 5.86 -1.17
CA THR A 11 7.61 6.72 -0.01
C THR A 11 7.13 6.08 1.28
N LEU A 12 5.93 5.47 1.28
CA LEU A 12 5.39 4.74 2.43
C LEU A 12 6.24 3.54 2.82
N LEU A 13 6.72 2.77 1.85
CA LEU A 13 7.55 1.59 2.09
C LEU A 13 8.92 1.90 2.69
N LYS A 14 9.33 3.17 2.78
CA LYS A 14 10.55 3.59 3.50
C LYS A 14 10.37 3.66 5.01
N TYR A 15 9.13 3.67 5.48
CA TYR A 15 8.79 3.72 6.89
C TYR A 15 8.36 2.33 7.35
N ASP A 16 9.04 1.78 8.35
CA ASP A 16 8.85 0.39 8.77
C ASP A 16 7.42 0.09 9.23
N GLU A 17 6.78 1.03 9.93
CA GLU A 17 5.41 0.89 10.42
C GLU A 17 4.39 0.78 9.27
N PHE A 18 4.49 1.67 8.28
CA PHE A 18 3.63 1.63 7.11
C PHE A 18 3.92 0.42 6.22
N ARG A 19 5.20 0.03 6.10
CA ARG A 19 5.59 -1.19 5.40
C ARG A 19 4.99 -2.43 6.06
N ALA A 20 4.95 -2.49 7.39
CA ALA A 20 4.37 -3.61 8.12
C ALA A 20 2.87 -3.78 7.81
N VAL A 21 2.12 -2.68 7.77
CA VAL A 21 0.69 -2.69 7.38
C VAL A 21 0.52 -3.17 5.95
N VAL A 22 1.32 -2.65 5.00
CA VAL A 22 1.25 -3.08 3.61
C VAL A 22 1.57 -4.57 3.48
N VAL A 23 2.60 -5.08 4.16
CA VAL A 23 2.94 -6.52 4.15
C VAL A 23 1.85 -7.38 4.81
N LYS A 24 1.24 -6.89 5.89
CA LYS A 24 0.17 -7.60 6.61
C LYS A 24 -1.04 -7.89 5.71
N HIS A 25 -1.48 -6.92 4.93
CA HIS A 25 -2.66 -7.05 4.08
C HIS A 25 -2.35 -7.57 2.68
N LEU A 26 -1.21 -7.15 2.10
CA LEU A 26 -0.85 -7.52 0.73
C LEU A 26 0.05 -8.75 0.66
N GLY A 27 0.69 -9.16 1.75
CA GLY A 27 1.74 -10.18 1.77
C GLY A 27 3.11 -9.65 1.37
N GLU A 28 4.16 -10.45 1.60
CA GLU A 28 5.53 -10.08 1.26
C GLU A 28 5.89 -10.39 -0.19
N THR A 29 5.39 -11.50 -0.75
CA THR A 29 5.57 -11.93 -2.16
C THR A 29 5.22 -10.83 -3.15
N SER A 30 4.15 -10.16 -2.79
CA SER A 30 3.57 -8.96 -3.32
C SER A 30 4.53 -7.79 -3.50
N LEU A 31 5.49 -7.60 -2.59
CA LEU A 31 6.55 -6.59 -2.70
C LEU A 31 7.72 -7.04 -3.60
N ARG A 32 7.78 -8.32 -3.96
CA ARG A 32 8.80 -8.90 -4.85
C ARG A 32 8.36 -8.98 -6.31
N HIS A 33 7.19 -8.44 -6.64
CA HIS A 33 6.65 -8.47 -8.00
C HIS A 33 7.57 -7.73 -9.00
N PRO A 34 7.78 -8.23 -10.23
CA PRO A 34 8.65 -7.59 -11.23
C PRO A 34 8.28 -6.13 -11.54
N LEU A 35 6.99 -5.80 -11.52
CA LEU A 35 6.48 -4.43 -11.73
C LEU A 35 6.57 -3.54 -10.47
N MET A 36 7.09 -4.03 -9.35
CA MET A 36 7.17 -3.26 -8.11
C MET A 36 7.90 -1.91 -8.25
N PRO A 37 8.99 -1.77 -9.04
CA PRO A 37 9.62 -0.47 -9.27
C PRO A 37 8.65 0.56 -9.87
N LEU A 38 7.75 0.13 -10.77
CA LEU A 38 6.71 0.98 -11.34
C LEU A 38 5.61 1.26 -10.30
N ILE A 39 5.13 0.24 -9.60
CA ILE A 39 4.08 0.35 -8.58
C ILE A 39 4.50 1.28 -7.44
N LYS A 40 5.78 1.31 -7.07
CA LYS A 40 6.36 2.25 -6.09
C LYS A 40 6.24 3.72 -6.50
N GLN A 41 6.15 4.00 -7.79
CA GLN A 41 5.98 5.37 -8.31
C GLN A 41 4.52 5.83 -8.31
N LEU A 42 3.58 4.88 -8.28
CA LEU A 42 2.14 5.14 -8.22
C LEU A 42 1.73 5.61 -6.82
N SER A 43 0.61 6.33 -6.77
CA SER A 43 -0.05 6.59 -5.49
C SER A 43 -0.53 5.28 -4.88
N VAL A 44 -0.72 5.24 -3.56
CA VAL A 44 -1.29 4.07 -2.89
C VAL A 44 -2.60 3.66 -3.55
N LYS A 45 -3.50 4.61 -3.80
CA LYS A 45 -4.77 4.34 -4.49
C LYS A 45 -4.56 3.65 -5.85
N GLN A 46 -3.64 4.15 -6.67
CA GLN A 46 -3.35 3.59 -8.00
C GLN A 46 -2.63 2.23 -7.93
N ALA A 47 -1.70 2.07 -6.99
CA ALA A 47 -0.99 0.81 -6.76
C ALA A 47 -1.97 -0.29 -6.32
N LEU A 48 -2.97 0.09 -5.52
CA LEU A 48 -4.05 -0.77 -5.08
C LEU A 48 -5.00 -1.10 -6.25
N GLU A 49 -5.46 -0.11 -7.02
CA GLU A 49 -6.26 -0.27 -8.27
C GLU A 49 -5.62 -1.21 -9.29
N PHE A 50 -4.31 -1.09 -9.50
CA PHE A 50 -3.55 -2.01 -10.36
C PHE A 50 -3.67 -3.46 -9.89
N ARG A 51 -3.77 -3.67 -8.58
CA ARG A 51 -3.81 -5.00 -7.96
C ARG A 51 -5.22 -5.57 -7.79
N TYR A 52 -6.21 -4.72 -7.53
CA TYR A 52 -7.62 -5.12 -7.46
C TYR A 52 -8.08 -5.80 -8.74
N ARG A 53 -7.56 -5.39 -9.90
CA ARG A 53 -7.89 -6.02 -11.19
C ARG A 53 -7.42 -7.46 -11.32
N THR A 54 -6.56 -7.95 -10.43
CA THR A 54 -5.89 -9.25 -10.60
C THR A 54 -6.01 -10.23 -9.42
N ALA A 55 -6.25 -9.81 -8.16
CA ALA A 55 -6.13 -10.78 -7.05
C ALA A 55 -6.86 -10.52 -5.70
N TYR A 56 -7.39 -9.34 -5.35
CA TYR A 56 -7.85 -9.07 -3.97
C TYR A 56 -9.27 -8.48 -3.86
N PRO A 57 -10.07 -8.91 -2.85
CA PRO A 57 -11.37 -8.30 -2.55
C PRO A 57 -11.24 -6.82 -2.14
N PRO A 58 -12.23 -5.96 -2.48
CA PRO A 58 -12.33 -4.56 -2.04
C PRO A 58 -12.07 -4.36 -0.53
N GLU A 59 -12.62 -5.24 0.29
CA GLU A 59 -12.68 -5.16 1.76
C GLU A 59 -11.29 -5.22 2.43
N VAL A 60 -10.40 -6.09 1.94
CA VAL A 60 -9.04 -6.25 2.49
C VAL A 60 -8.24 -4.95 2.35
N MET A 61 -8.56 -4.20 1.32
CA MET A 61 -7.78 -3.06 0.90
C MET A 61 -8.33 -1.77 1.50
N ASP A 62 -9.64 -1.69 1.70
CA ASP A 62 -10.26 -0.68 2.58
C ASP A 62 -9.73 -0.83 4.02
N ALA A 63 -9.61 -2.06 4.52
CA ALA A 63 -9.01 -2.33 5.82
C ALA A 63 -7.53 -1.88 5.88
N MET A 64 -6.74 -2.14 4.83
CA MET A 64 -5.36 -1.67 4.75
C MET A 64 -5.27 -0.14 4.74
N ILE A 65 -6.07 0.55 3.91
CA ILE A 65 -6.09 2.01 3.84
C ILE A 65 -6.44 2.60 5.21
N LYS A 66 -7.48 2.08 5.86
CA LYS A 66 -7.93 2.53 7.17
C LYS A 66 -6.82 2.39 8.23
N GLU A 67 -6.10 1.27 8.26
CA GLU A 67 -4.96 1.10 9.17
C GLU A 67 -3.82 2.09 8.88
N LEU A 68 -3.54 2.40 7.60
CA LEU A 68 -2.53 3.41 7.23
C LEU A 68 -2.96 4.83 7.64
N GLU A 69 -4.26 5.15 7.58
CA GLU A 69 -4.81 6.43 8.05
C GLU A 69 -4.73 6.57 9.57
N GLU A 70 -5.12 5.52 10.31
CA GLU A 70 -5.05 5.49 11.77
C GLU A 70 -3.60 5.63 12.26
N LEU A 71 -2.65 4.95 11.61
CA LEU A 71 -1.23 5.07 11.94
C LEU A 71 -0.71 6.49 11.72
N ASN A 72 -1.20 7.19 10.71
CA ASN A 72 -0.81 8.56 10.39
C ASN A 72 -1.45 9.62 11.30
N ALA A 73 -2.56 9.30 11.96
CA ALA A 73 -3.26 10.19 12.88
C ALA A 73 -2.68 10.15 14.30
N ARG A 74 -1.79 9.18 14.60
CA ARG A 74 -1.02 9.08 15.85
C ARG A 74 0.24 9.95 15.79
#